data_AF-A0A935N119-F1
#
_entry.id   AF-A0A935N119-F1
#
_cell.length_a   1.000
_cell.length_b   1.000
_cell.length_c   1.000
_cell.angle_alpha   90.00
_cell.angle_beta   90.00
_cell.angle_gamma   90.00
#
_symmetry.space_group_name_H-M   'P 1'
#
loop_
_entity.id
_entity.type
_entity.pdbx_description
1 polymer ?
#
loop_
_entity_poly.entity_id
_entity_poly.type
_entity_poly.pdbx_seq_one_letter_code
_entity_poly.pdbx_strand_id
1 'polypeptide(L)'
;MKNVDTGSVRIQRVLFSIAVCVCVFVCNSGLVFAWKPTTHVYLAERALEDALDNGMVTIERLDPTTGKVVGVIGEYAVDTAVLDALKKNPDQYRAGILGPDAYPDVLTGQQVIHPPTNPDGTNRWLEYLWSKSDSSPAIKAFVTGYLTHAAGDMYGHTFINNFTGGAFTFKPADNAKKHILLESYIGKRVPDPTFAASIAGVEDFIYQKMVDARPGTYLDKELLVKDGEGTDGSIPRVYSTLRAELEADVEKLTADAAKCKPWNPKCSAVLLKAEANYKKAWIKDIDTGLKAWVTTSDSVAKALFFNAEKKTDVDKAQAILDDYVNRHLISMSGPPDAVGSLAVLSGKVQDIILKAIPDALVEPIKQFKRNLYDVIIKRATGMSSDELKRYSSDPETYFDTEMTKGPGQLINRGKFDTDMLFMKPADKTIDYKNVGAAYDTVVMSKLLLLSKDSVNQLMADLGSKDRLEKPNSMLGFIKTLDGDNQQAGMILGRDCRSYRQVFMRFAGERICPPTP
;
A
#
# COMPACT_ATOMS: atom_id res chain seq x y z
N MET A 1 35.01 21.93 -44.24
CA MET A 1 35.55 21.17 -43.09
C MET A 1 35.53 22.04 -41.84
N LYS A 2 34.59 21.78 -40.92
CA LYS A 2 34.65 21.94 -39.45
C LYS A 2 33.23 21.93 -38.87
N ASN A 3 33.00 20.98 -37.95
CA ASN A 3 32.12 20.95 -36.76
C ASN A 3 30.61 21.27 -36.96
N VAL A 4 29.63 20.58 -36.37
CA VAL A 4 29.53 19.98 -35.03
C VAL A 4 28.46 18.87 -35.11
N ASP A 5 28.79 17.64 -34.74
CA ASP A 5 27.79 16.63 -34.36
C ASP A 5 28.12 16.18 -32.92
N THR A 6 27.56 16.91 -31.96
CA THR A 6 27.73 16.67 -30.51
C THR A 6 26.42 16.20 -29.87
N GLY A 7 25.35 15.98 -30.64
CA GLY A 7 24.08 15.47 -30.14
C GLY A 7 24.06 13.95 -29.97
N SER A 8 24.70 13.23 -30.90
CA SER A 8 24.72 11.77 -30.97
C SER A 8 25.46 11.10 -29.79
N VAL A 9 26.55 11.70 -29.32
CA VAL A 9 27.43 11.10 -28.30
C VAL A 9 26.86 11.19 -26.88
N ARG A 10 25.94 12.13 -26.60
CA ARG A 10 25.26 12.23 -25.29
C ARG A 10 24.14 11.18 -25.13
N ILE A 11 23.49 10.81 -26.22
CA ILE A 11 22.41 9.81 -26.22
C ILE A 11 22.99 8.40 -26.05
N GLN A 12 24.11 8.09 -26.71
CA GLN A 12 24.75 6.76 -26.56
C GLN A 12 25.32 6.48 -25.17
N ARG A 13 25.76 7.50 -24.41
CA ARG A 13 26.25 7.32 -23.03
C ARG A 13 25.12 7.14 -22.00
N VAL A 14 23.92 7.68 -22.27
CA VAL A 14 22.73 7.44 -21.44
C VAL A 14 22.14 6.05 -21.74
N LEU A 15 22.15 5.61 -23.00
CA LEU A 15 21.64 4.30 -23.40
C LEU A 15 22.49 3.11 -22.88
N PHE A 16 23.81 3.29 -22.72
CA PHE A 16 24.67 2.23 -22.18
C PHE A 16 24.53 2.03 -20.66
N SER A 17 24.11 3.08 -19.91
CA SER A 17 23.77 2.96 -18.49
C SER A 17 22.37 2.37 -18.25
N ILE A 18 21.45 2.55 -19.20
CA ILE A 18 20.09 1.99 -19.14
C ILE A 18 20.08 0.49 -19.48
N ALA A 19 20.86 0.05 -20.46
CA ALA A 19 20.95 -1.38 -20.83
C ALA A 19 21.59 -2.26 -19.75
N VAL A 20 22.43 -1.69 -18.87
CA VAL A 20 23.04 -2.42 -17.74
C VAL A 20 22.16 -2.40 -16.49
N CYS A 21 21.26 -1.43 -16.32
CA CYS A 21 20.28 -1.44 -15.21
C CYS A 21 19.10 -2.40 -15.46
N VAL A 22 18.63 -2.53 -16.71
CA VAL A 22 17.41 -3.30 -17.02
C VAL A 22 17.55 -4.82 -16.85
N CYS A 23 18.78 -5.35 -16.75
CA CYS A 23 19.01 -6.78 -16.49
C CYS A 23 19.44 -7.12 -15.05
N VAL A 24 19.57 -6.13 -14.14
CA VAL A 24 20.04 -6.37 -12.76
C VAL A 24 19.02 -5.98 -11.67
N PHE A 25 17.93 -5.27 -11.97
CA PHE A 25 16.90 -4.96 -10.97
C PHE A 25 15.90 -6.11 -10.76
N VAL A 26 16.38 -7.21 -10.18
CA VAL A 26 15.57 -8.25 -9.52
C VAL A 26 15.97 -8.32 -8.05
N CYS A 27 15.60 -7.30 -7.28
CA CYS A 27 15.69 -7.21 -5.81
C CYS A 27 14.64 -6.16 -5.36
N ASN A 28 14.03 -6.19 -4.17
CA ASN A 28 13.91 -7.22 -3.12
C ASN A 28 12.79 -6.78 -2.16
N SER A 29 11.57 -6.62 -2.66
CA SER A 29 10.45 -6.21 -1.84
C SER A 29 9.15 -6.56 -2.54
N GLY A 30 8.25 -7.20 -1.81
CA GLY A 30 6.94 -7.51 -2.31
C GLY A 30 5.93 -7.72 -1.21
N LEU A 31 4.76 -8.12 -1.67
CA LEU A 31 3.55 -8.41 -0.94
C LEU A 31 3.80 -9.28 0.26
N VAL A 32 3.69 -8.64 1.41
CA VAL A 32 3.08 -9.22 2.58
C VAL A 32 2.20 -8.23 3.28
N PHE A 33 1.11 -8.76 3.81
CA PHE A 33 0.32 -8.14 4.85
C PHE A 33 0.80 -8.71 6.17
N ALA A 34 1.22 -7.91 7.15
CA ALA A 34 1.52 -8.53 8.44
C ALA A 34 0.27 -9.23 8.97
N TRP A 35 -0.87 -8.60 8.79
CA TRP A 35 -2.15 -9.23 8.99
C TRP A 35 -2.83 -9.30 7.65
N LYS A 36 -3.37 -10.45 7.25
CA LYS A 36 -4.28 -10.46 6.10
C LYS A 36 -5.35 -9.37 6.32
N PRO A 37 -5.86 -8.67 5.29
CA PRO A 37 -6.83 -7.59 5.48
C PRO A 37 -8.04 -7.95 6.36
N THR A 38 -8.48 -9.22 6.34
CA THR A 38 -9.51 -9.72 7.27
C THR A 38 -9.11 -9.62 8.74
N THR A 39 -7.86 -9.93 9.07
CA THR A 39 -7.28 -9.82 10.41
C THR A 39 -7.11 -8.35 10.81
N HIS A 40 -6.64 -7.48 9.92
CA HIS A 40 -6.59 -6.04 10.19
C HIS A 40 -7.96 -5.49 10.57
N VAL A 41 -8.99 -5.76 9.76
CA VAL A 41 -10.34 -5.27 10.03
C VAL A 41 -10.88 -5.86 11.33
N TYR A 42 -10.73 -7.16 11.56
CA TYR A 42 -11.18 -7.79 12.81
C TYR A 42 -10.56 -7.14 14.05
N LEU A 43 -9.25 -6.91 14.07
CA LEU A 43 -8.57 -6.31 15.22
C LEU A 43 -8.92 -4.82 15.36
N ALA A 44 -8.95 -4.08 14.27
CA ALA A 44 -9.32 -2.67 14.27
C ALA A 44 -10.77 -2.45 14.75
N GLU A 45 -11.69 -3.38 14.45
CA GLU A 45 -13.07 -3.33 14.95
C GLU A 45 -13.16 -3.48 16.47
N ARG A 46 -12.24 -4.20 17.12
CA ARG A 46 -12.22 -4.27 18.60
C ARG A 46 -11.90 -2.92 19.23
N ALA A 47 -11.01 -2.15 18.62
CA ALA A 47 -10.71 -0.78 19.06
C ALA A 47 -11.85 0.19 18.72
N LEU A 48 -12.49 0.00 17.55
CA LEU A 48 -13.65 0.79 17.13
C LEU A 48 -14.84 0.58 18.07
N GLU A 49 -15.14 -0.66 18.44
CA GLU A 49 -16.24 -1.01 19.35
C GLU A 49 -16.10 -0.31 20.70
N ASP A 50 -14.90 -0.34 21.28
CA ASP A 50 -14.59 0.36 22.53
C ASP A 50 -14.81 1.88 22.37
N ALA A 51 -14.25 2.47 21.31
CA ALA A 51 -14.41 3.89 21.01
C ALA A 51 -15.87 4.33 20.80
N LEU A 52 -16.68 3.50 20.14
CA LEU A 52 -18.06 3.83 19.80
C LEU A 52 -19.05 3.63 20.96
N ASP A 53 -18.70 2.83 21.97
CA ASP A 53 -19.57 2.53 23.12
C ASP A 53 -19.90 3.82 23.90
N ASN A 54 -18.89 4.54 24.36
CA ASN A 54 -19.06 5.73 25.19
C ASN A 54 -18.18 6.92 24.75
N GLY A 55 -17.47 6.83 23.62
CA GLY A 55 -16.54 7.87 23.16
C GLY A 55 -15.18 7.84 23.85
N MET A 56 -14.89 6.80 24.63
CA MET A 56 -13.63 6.56 25.31
C MET A 56 -13.01 5.26 24.81
N VAL A 57 -11.73 5.05 25.07
CA VAL A 57 -11.09 3.73 24.96
C VAL A 57 -10.49 3.33 26.29
N THR A 58 -10.64 2.05 26.61
CA THR A 58 -10.10 1.44 27.82
C THR A 58 -8.71 0.90 27.57
N ILE A 59 -7.72 1.36 28.35
CA ILE A 59 -6.36 0.82 28.32
C ILE A 59 -6.15 -0.07 29.54
N GLU A 60 -6.00 -1.37 29.28
CA GLU A 60 -5.76 -2.40 30.30
C GLU A 60 -4.32 -2.31 30.84
N ARG A 61 -4.13 -2.71 32.10
CA ARG A 61 -2.84 -2.80 32.78
C ARG A 61 -2.35 -4.24 32.72
N LEU A 62 -1.16 -4.44 32.20
CA LEU A 62 -0.48 -5.73 32.19
C LEU A 62 0.48 -5.88 33.37
N ASP A 63 0.57 -7.11 33.88
CA ASP A 63 1.68 -7.54 34.71
C ASP A 63 2.94 -7.67 33.83
N PRO A 64 4.02 -6.93 34.14
CA PRO A 64 5.21 -6.87 33.28
C PRO A 64 6.02 -8.18 33.27
N THR A 65 5.74 -9.12 34.17
CA THR A 65 6.40 -10.42 34.25
C THR A 65 5.60 -11.49 33.52
N THR A 66 4.28 -11.51 33.70
CA THR A 66 3.42 -12.57 33.14
C THR A 66 2.72 -12.18 31.85
N GLY A 67 2.67 -10.88 31.52
CA GLY A 67 1.93 -10.36 30.37
C GLY A 67 0.41 -10.43 30.52
N LYS A 68 -0.11 -10.82 31.70
CA LYS A 68 -1.55 -10.93 31.94
C LYS A 68 -2.16 -9.59 32.33
N VAL A 69 -3.40 -9.38 31.93
CA VAL A 69 -4.22 -8.25 32.41
C VAL A 69 -4.45 -8.37 33.92
N VAL A 70 -4.07 -7.34 34.67
CA VAL A 70 -4.22 -7.25 36.13
C VAL A 70 -5.10 -6.08 36.58
N GLY A 71 -5.56 -5.26 35.65
CA GLY A 71 -6.47 -4.16 35.93
C GLY A 71 -6.63 -3.23 34.74
N VAL A 72 -7.12 -2.02 35.01
CA VAL A 72 -7.26 -0.93 34.04
C VAL A 72 -6.31 0.19 34.43
N ILE A 73 -5.64 0.79 33.44
CA ILE A 73 -4.84 2.01 33.66
C ILE A 73 -5.80 3.20 33.72
N GLY A 74 -6.69 3.31 32.73
CA GLY A 74 -7.72 4.33 32.68
C GLY A 74 -8.58 4.21 31.43
N GLU A 75 -9.59 5.07 31.36
CA GLU A 75 -10.39 5.34 30.17
C GLU A 75 -9.98 6.70 29.61
N TYR A 76 -9.78 6.77 28.29
CA TYR A 76 -9.24 7.97 27.65
C TYR A 76 -10.14 8.41 26.50
N ALA A 77 -10.41 9.71 26.43
CA ALA A 77 -11.31 10.27 25.43
C ALA A 77 -10.74 10.14 24.02
N VAL A 78 -11.54 9.59 23.12
CA VAL A 78 -11.27 9.55 21.68
C VAL A 78 -11.24 10.99 21.15
N ASP A 79 -10.37 11.26 20.18
CA ASP A 79 -10.38 12.55 19.49
C ASP A 79 -11.77 12.82 18.89
N THR A 80 -12.36 13.97 19.21
CA THR A 80 -13.75 14.25 18.83
C THR A 80 -13.99 14.24 17.32
N ALA A 81 -13.02 14.71 16.51
CA ALA A 81 -13.15 14.70 15.05
C ALA A 81 -13.02 13.27 14.51
N VAL A 82 -12.15 12.44 15.11
CA VAL A 82 -12.05 11.01 14.79
C VAL A 82 -13.34 10.28 15.17
N LEU A 83 -13.84 10.46 16.39
CA LEU A 83 -15.06 9.81 16.87
C LEU A 83 -16.26 10.12 15.97
N ASP A 84 -16.45 11.39 15.61
CA ASP A 84 -17.52 11.83 14.72
C ASP A 84 -17.39 11.24 13.32
N ALA A 85 -16.16 11.14 12.80
CA ALA A 85 -15.89 10.54 11.51
C ALA A 85 -16.24 9.04 11.51
N LEU A 86 -15.81 8.31 12.54
CA LEU A 86 -16.03 6.88 12.69
C LEU A 86 -17.51 6.52 12.86
N LYS A 87 -18.26 7.30 13.66
CA LYS A 87 -19.71 7.11 13.83
C LYS A 87 -20.48 7.24 12.51
N LYS A 88 -20.07 8.18 11.66
CA LYS A 88 -20.78 8.52 10.41
C LYS A 88 -20.32 7.70 9.21
N ASN A 89 -19.07 7.22 9.20
CA ASN A 89 -18.42 6.63 8.02
C ASN A 89 -17.65 5.33 8.38
N PRO A 90 -18.27 4.33 9.03
CA PRO A 90 -17.58 3.11 9.41
C PRO A 90 -17.08 2.30 8.20
N ASP A 91 -17.78 2.35 7.06
CA ASP A 91 -17.39 1.61 5.86
C ASP A 91 -16.14 2.21 5.20
N GLN A 92 -15.98 3.54 5.26
CA GLN A 92 -14.77 4.24 4.82
C GLN A 92 -13.60 3.97 5.77
N TYR A 93 -13.85 3.87 7.08
CA TYR A 93 -12.83 3.42 8.02
C TYR A 93 -12.34 2.00 7.69
N ARG A 94 -13.25 1.05 7.43
CA ARG A 94 -12.88 -0.32 7.01
C ARG A 94 -12.16 -0.36 5.67
N ALA A 95 -12.55 0.46 4.70
CA ALA A 95 -11.76 0.65 3.49
C ALA A 95 -10.36 1.14 3.85
N GLY A 96 -10.24 2.19 4.65
CA GLY A 96 -8.97 2.69 5.17
C GLY A 96 -8.09 1.60 5.79
N ILE A 97 -8.65 0.69 6.57
CA ILE A 97 -7.94 -0.43 7.22
C ILE A 97 -7.35 -1.43 6.21
N LEU A 98 -7.89 -1.52 5.00
CA LEU A 98 -7.24 -2.29 3.93
C LEU A 98 -5.90 -1.63 3.52
N GLY A 99 -5.69 -0.35 3.82
CA GLY A 99 -4.37 0.26 3.82
C GLY A 99 -3.66 0.23 2.46
N PRO A 100 -2.32 0.18 2.46
CA PRO A 100 -1.52 0.02 1.25
C PRO A 100 -1.74 -1.33 0.54
N ASP A 101 -2.36 -2.31 1.19
CA ASP A 101 -2.77 -3.57 0.55
C ASP A 101 -3.82 -3.38 -0.54
N ALA A 102 -4.56 -2.28 -0.46
CA ALA A 102 -5.60 -1.92 -1.42
C ALA A 102 -5.36 -0.57 -2.11
N TYR A 103 -4.74 0.41 -1.44
CA TYR A 103 -4.68 1.80 -1.93
C TYR A 103 -3.27 2.42 -1.91
N PRO A 104 -2.86 3.11 -2.99
CA PRO A 104 -3.64 3.43 -4.20
C PRO A 104 -3.91 2.21 -5.09
N ASP A 105 -3.08 1.19 -4.95
CA ASP A 105 -3.22 -0.13 -5.55
C ASP A 105 -2.25 -1.11 -4.88
N VAL A 106 -2.55 -2.40 -5.03
CA VAL A 106 -1.75 -3.51 -4.49
C VAL A 106 -0.27 -3.42 -4.90
N LEU A 107 0.05 -2.98 -6.11
CA LEU A 107 1.44 -2.96 -6.58
C LEU A 107 2.21 -1.80 -5.93
N THR A 108 1.64 -0.61 -5.95
CA THR A 108 2.24 0.60 -5.36
C THR A 108 2.42 0.45 -3.86
N GLY A 109 1.43 -0.09 -3.15
CA GLY A 109 1.54 -0.35 -1.71
C GLY A 109 2.78 -1.17 -1.38
N GLN A 110 3.04 -2.20 -2.18
CA GLN A 110 3.97 -3.26 -1.83
C GLN A 110 5.39 -3.01 -2.34
N GLN A 111 5.50 -2.17 -3.37
CA GLN A 111 6.78 -1.78 -3.92
C GLN A 111 7.27 -0.44 -3.38
N VAL A 112 6.37 0.43 -2.93
CA VAL A 112 6.72 1.81 -2.54
C VAL A 112 6.40 2.12 -1.09
N ILE A 113 5.25 1.66 -0.56
CA ILE A 113 4.74 2.10 0.75
C ILE A 113 5.22 1.18 1.89
N HIS A 114 5.19 -0.14 1.68
CA HIS A 114 5.66 -1.14 2.64
C HIS A 114 7.17 -1.12 2.81
N PRO A 115 7.99 -1.15 1.76
CA PRO A 115 9.44 -1.29 1.92
C PRO A 115 10.10 0.05 2.26
N PRO A 116 11.33 0.04 2.79
CA PRO A 116 12.06 1.26 3.15
C PRO A 116 12.68 1.96 1.92
N THR A 117 11.87 2.29 0.91
CA THR A 117 12.32 2.82 -0.39
C THR A 117 12.70 4.31 -0.38
N ASN A 118 12.35 5.03 0.70
CA ASN A 118 12.67 6.45 0.90
C ASN A 118 13.31 6.66 2.29
N PRO A 119 14.11 7.74 2.51
CA PRO A 119 14.81 7.98 3.78
C PRO A 119 13.91 8.01 5.03
N ASP A 120 12.66 8.46 4.88
CA ASP A 120 11.63 8.46 5.94
C ASP A 120 10.55 7.37 5.73
N GLY A 121 10.66 6.59 4.66
CA GLY A 121 9.81 5.46 4.27
C GLY A 121 8.31 5.65 4.49
N THR A 122 7.66 4.65 5.08
CA THR A 122 6.21 4.61 5.32
C THR A 122 5.70 5.83 6.12
N ASN A 123 6.47 6.32 7.11
CA ASN A 123 6.03 7.45 7.93
C ASN A 123 5.66 8.67 7.10
N ARG A 124 6.39 8.93 6.00
CA ARG A 124 6.10 10.08 5.13
C ARG A 124 4.72 9.97 4.48
N TRP A 125 4.31 8.76 4.08
CA TRP A 125 2.96 8.50 3.60
C TRP A 125 1.92 8.76 4.70
N LEU A 126 2.13 8.23 5.91
CA LEU A 126 1.20 8.39 7.02
C LEU A 126 1.04 9.86 7.43
N GLU A 127 2.14 10.60 7.54
CA GLU A 127 2.11 12.04 7.86
C GLU A 127 1.41 12.84 6.76
N TYR A 128 1.70 12.54 5.50
CA TYR A 128 1.06 13.21 4.37
C TYR A 128 -0.46 12.97 4.38
N LEU A 129 -0.92 11.72 4.47
CA LEU A 129 -2.34 11.38 4.47
C LEU A 129 -3.05 11.99 5.68
N TRP A 130 -2.47 11.88 6.89
CA TRP A 130 -3.01 12.49 8.09
C TRP A 130 -3.19 14.01 7.93
N SER A 131 -2.18 14.70 7.36
CA SER A 131 -2.24 16.15 7.11
C SER A 131 -3.32 16.60 6.11
N LYS A 132 -3.88 15.66 5.32
CA LYS A 132 -4.95 15.94 4.34
C LYS A 132 -6.32 15.41 4.78
N SER A 133 -6.40 14.82 5.98
CA SER A 133 -7.58 14.08 6.43
C SER A 133 -8.78 14.95 6.82
N ASP A 134 -8.56 16.23 7.15
CA ASP A 134 -9.61 17.12 7.70
C ASP A 134 -10.58 17.71 6.65
N SER A 135 -10.49 17.25 5.40
CA SER A 135 -11.31 17.76 4.29
C SER A 135 -12.76 17.25 4.31
N SER A 136 -13.02 16.09 4.91
CA SER A 136 -14.38 15.61 5.20
C SER A 136 -14.36 14.50 6.27
N PRO A 137 -15.49 14.24 6.97
CA PRO A 137 -15.58 13.11 7.91
C PRO A 137 -15.32 11.74 7.27
N ALA A 138 -15.71 11.54 6.00
CA ALA A 138 -15.45 10.31 5.26
C ALA A 138 -13.95 10.09 5.02
N ILE A 139 -13.24 11.15 4.62
CA ILE A 139 -11.79 11.13 4.42
C ILE A 139 -11.07 10.94 5.77
N LYS A 140 -11.53 11.58 6.84
CA LYS A 140 -10.98 11.40 8.19
C LYS A 140 -11.11 9.95 8.64
N ALA A 141 -12.25 9.32 8.42
CA ALA A 141 -12.46 7.91 8.74
C ALA A 141 -11.53 7.00 7.91
N PHE A 142 -11.46 7.22 6.59
CA PHE A 142 -10.55 6.48 5.70
C PHE A 142 -9.09 6.58 6.13
N VAL A 143 -8.58 7.80 6.37
CA VAL A 143 -7.18 8.00 6.77
C VAL A 143 -6.91 7.42 8.17
N THR A 144 -7.85 7.53 9.10
CA THR A 144 -7.76 6.88 10.43
C THR A 144 -7.61 5.37 10.27
N GLY A 145 -8.39 4.76 9.38
CA GLY A 145 -8.26 3.34 9.03
C GLY A 145 -6.91 3.02 8.42
N TYR A 146 -6.39 3.88 7.53
CA TYR A 146 -5.10 3.69 6.88
C TYR A 146 -3.92 3.70 7.86
N LEU A 147 -3.95 4.56 8.88
CA LEU A 147 -2.95 4.53 9.95
C LEU A 147 -3.16 3.30 10.87
N THR A 148 -4.40 2.81 11.01
CA THR A 148 -4.72 1.62 11.81
C THR A 148 -4.19 0.35 11.16
N HIS A 149 -4.21 0.28 9.82
CA HIS A 149 -3.49 -0.74 9.07
C HIS A 149 -2.01 -0.78 9.47
N ALA A 150 -1.32 0.36 9.43
CA ALA A 150 0.09 0.44 9.80
C ALA A 150 0.37 0.01 11.25
N ALA A 151 -0.60 0.23 12.17
CA ALA A 151 -0.50 -0.24 13.54
C ALA A 151 -0.52 -1.77 13.61
N GLY A 152 -1.41 -2.40 12.83
CA GLY A 152 -1.42 -3.85 12.67
C GLY A 152 -0.13 -4.37 12.07
N ASP A 153 0.38 -3.69 11.03
CA ASP A 153 1.55 -4.16 10.32
C ASP A 153 2.81 -4.16 11.17
N MET A 154 3.00 -3.13 11.98
CA MET A 154 4.12 -3.00 12.91
C MET A 154 4.26 -4.21 13.85
N TYR A 155 3.14 -4.67 14.45
CA TYR A 155 3.16 -5.79 15.39
C TYR A 155 3.09 -7.14 14.67
N GLY A 156 2.28 -7.25 13.63
CA GLY A 156 2.18 -8.46 12.84
C GLY A 156 3.52 -8.86 12.21
N HIS A 157 4.28 -7.89 11.68
CA HIS A 157 5.51 -8.21 10.95
C HIS A 157 6.59 -8.61 11.93
N THR A 158 6.68 -7.93 13.08
CA THR A 158 7.55 -8.38 14.17
C THR A 158 7.28 -9.85 14.55
N PHE A 159 6.01 -10.26 14.59
CA PHE A 159 5.62 -11.61 14.93
C PHE A 159 5.88 -12.61 13.79
N ILE A 160 5.53 -12.27 12.56
CA ILE A 160 5.65 -13.16 11.41
C ILE A 160 7.09 -13.33 10.96
N ASN A 161 7.85 -12.23 10.89
CA ASN A 161 9.26 -12.22 10.50
C ASN A 161 10.10 -13.16 11.38
N ASN A 162 9.70 -13.36 12.64
CA ASN A 162 10.30 -14.34 13.53
C ASN A 162 10.27 -15.77 12.95
N PHE A 163 9.20 -16.16 12.26
CA PHE A 163 9.01 -17.51 11.69
C PHE A 163 9.36 -17.60 10.20
N THR A 164 9.31 -16.49 9.47
CA THR A 164 9.58 -16.43 8.02
C THR A 164 11.04 -16.12 7.69
N GLY A 165 11.82 -15.70 8.69
CA GLY A 165 13.26 -15.45 8.55
C GLY A 165 13.64 -14.00 8.28
N GLY A 166 12.75 -13.06 8.59
CA GLY A 166 12.93 -11.62 8.40
C GLY A 166 11.84 -11.00 7.54
N ALA A 167 11.98 -9.70 7.30
CA ALA A 167 11.11 -8.92 6.42
C ALA A 167 10.91 -9.59 5.06
N PHE A 168 9.74 -9.35 4.45
CA PHE A 168 9.39 -10.03 3.23
C PHE A 168 10.37 -9.76 2.09
N THR A 169 10.71 -10.82 1.36
CA THR A 169 11.54 -10.77 0.17
C THR A 169 11.19 -11.93 -0.78
N PHE A 170 11.26 -11.66 -2.08
CA PHE A 170 11.16 -12.70 -3.11
C PHE A 170 12.37 -13.63 -3.15
N LYS A 171 13.47 -13.23 -2.53
CA LYS A 171 14.73 -13.96 -2.52
C LYS A 171 15.28 -14.04 -1.09
N PRO A 172 15.39 -15.25 -0.51
CA PRO A 172 15.01 -16.54 -1.09
C PRO A 172 13.49 -16.71 -1.22
N ALA A 173 13.02 -17.48 -2.21
CA ALA A 173 11.59 -17.70 -2.46
C ALA A 173 10.82 -18.31 -1.27
N ASP A 174 11.53 -19.02 -0.39
CA ASP A 174 10.94 -19.61 0.81
C ASP A 174 10.41 -18.57 1.80
N ASN A 175 11.02 -17.38 1.88
CA ASN A 175 10.54 -16.31 2.76
C ASN A 175 9.12 -15.87 2.34
N ALA A 176 8.93 -15.59 1.05
CA ALA A 176 7.63 -15.20 0.53
C ALA A 176 6.55 -16.27 0.73
N LYS A 177 6.90 -17.54 0.55
CA LYS A 177 6.02 -18.69 0.81
C LYS A 177 5.55 -18.77 2.25
N LYS A 178 6.49 -18.67 3.20
CA LYS A 178 6.17 -18.75 4.62
C LYS A 178 5.28 -17.62 5.10
N HIS A 179 5.51 -16.41 4.60
CA HIS A 179 4.71 -15.24 4.92
C HIS A 179 3.24 -15.42 4.54
N ILE A 180 2.97 -15.57 3.24
CA ILE A 180 1.61 -15.73 2.71
C ILE A 180 0.89 -16.91 3.38
N LEU A 181 1.61 -18.00 3.62
CA LEU A 181 1.10 -19.16 4.33
C LEU A 181 0.70 -18.84 5.78
N LEU A 182 1.58 -18.21 6.55
CA LEU A 182 1.38 -17.93 7.97
C LEU A 182 0.28 -16.89 8.19
N GLU A 183 0.26 -15.83 7.39
CA GLU A 183 -0.77 -14.79 7.45
C GLU A 183 -2.14 -15.33 7.06
N SER A 184 -2.19 -16.16 6.03
CA SER A 184 -3.43 -16.83 5.61
C SER A 184 -3.91 -17.80 6.66
N TYR A 185 -2.99 -18.50 7.33
CA TYR A 185 -3.33 -19.37 8.46
C TYR A 185 -3.97 -18.58 9.60
N ILE A 186 -3.32 -17.50 10.05
CA ILE A 186 -3.84 -16.63 11.13
C ILE A 186 -5.17 -15.99 10.70
N GLY A 187 -5.29 -15.54 9.45
CA GLY A 187 -6.51 -14.96 8.89
C GLY A 187 -7.72 -15.90 8.90
N LYS A 188 -7.49 -17.22 8.85
CA LYS A 188 -8.55 -18.21 9.06
C LYS A 188 -8.89 -18.45 10.53
N ARG A 189 -8.00 -18.09 11.45
CA ARG A 189 -8.17 -18.24 12.90
C ARG A 189 -8.65 -16.97 13.59
N VAL A 190 -8.99 -15.90 12.87
CA VAL A 190 -9.75 -14.79 13.46
C VAL A 190 -11.25 -14.95 13.19
N PRO A 191 -12.12 -14.50 14.12
CA PRO A 191 -13.54 -14.32 13.83
C PRO A 191 -13.77 -13.48 12.58
N ASP A 192 -14.93 -13.67 11.96
CA ASP A 192 -15.31 -12.93 10.76
C ASP A 192 -15.42 -11.42 11.08
N PRO A 193 -14.68 -10.55 10.35
CA PRO A 193 -14.89 -9.12 10.46
C PRO A 193 -16.16 -8.71 9.72
N THR A 194 -16.57 -7.45 9.88
CA THR A 194 -17.55 -6.85 8.97
C THR A 194 -16.92 -6.62 7.60
N PHE A 195 -17.46 -7.24 6.55
CA PHE A 195 -16.96 -7.09 5.17
C PHE A 195 -17.45 -5.84 4.43
N ALA A 196 -18.19 -4.94 5.10
CA ALA A 196 -18.65 -3.67 4.54
C ALA A 196 -17.51 -2.64 4.53
N ALA A 197 -16.73 -2.64 3.45
CA ALA A 197 -15.72 -1.62 3.16
C ALA A 197 -16.11 -0.84 1.89
N SER A 198 -16.08 0.48 1.94
CA SER A 198 -16.49 1.34 0.83
C SER A 198 -15.60 2.56 0.68
N ILE A 199 -15.21 2.85 -0.57
CA ILE A 199 -14.51 4.09 -0.93
C ILE A 199 -15.48 5.21 -1.35
N ALA A 200 -16.79 5.02 -1.22
CA ALA A 200 -17.78 6.03 -1.57
C ALA A 200 -17.54 7.34 -0.80
N GLY A 201 -17.39 8.45 -1.51
CA GLY A 201 -17.12 9.77 -0.94
C GLY A 201 -15.65 10.03 -0.61
N VAL A 202 -14.74 9.11 -0.94
CA VAL A 202 -13.28 9.28 -0.78
C VAL A 202 -12.48 8.98 -2.06
N GLU A 203 -13.15 8.66 -3.18
CA GLU A 203 -12.50 8.29 -4.44
C GLU A 203 -11.62 9.42 -4.99
N ASP A 204 -12.13 10.65 -4.98
CA ASP A 204 -11.39 11.84 -5.41
C ASP A 204 -10.19 12.11 -4.51
N PHE A 205 -10.30 11.80 -3.21
CA PHE A 205 -9.18 11.91 -2.28
C PHE A 205 -8.08 10.89 -2.61
N ILE A 206 -8.44 9.62 -2.81
CA ILE A 206 -7.48 8.57 -3.19
C ILE A 206 -6.82 8.93 -4.54
N TYR A 207 -7.61 9.36 -5.53
CA TYR A 207 -7.08 9.82 -6.81
C TYR A 207 -6.06 10.95 -6.62
N GLN A 208 -6.46 12.06 -5.99
CA GLN A 208 -5.61 13.25 -5.89
C GLN A 208 -4.41 13.10 -4.95
N LYS A 209 -4.52 12.24 -3.93
CA LYS A 209 -3.52 12.12 -2.87
C LYS A 209 -2.70 10.85 -2.96
N MET A 210 -3.08 9.88 -3.78
CA MET A 210 -2.35 8.60 -3.86
C MET A 210 -2.06 8.15 -5.30
N VAL A 211 -2.82 8.61 -6.31
CA VAL A 211 -2.66 8.18 -7.71
C VAL A 211 -2.08 9.26 -8.62
N ASP A 212 -2.55 10.49 -8.50
CA ASP A 212 -2.22 11.61 -9.39
C ASP A 212 -0.86 12.24 -9.08
N ALA A 213 0.21 11.57 -9.53
CA ALA A 213 1.60 11.97 -9.34
C ALA A 213 2.08 12.97 -10.42
N ARG A 214 1.24 13.94 -10.80
CA ARG A 214 1.62 14.98 -11.77
C ARG A 214 2.88 15.74 -11.31
N PRO A 215 3.75 16.18 -12.23
CA PRO A 215 4.96 16.90 -11.87
C PRO A 215 4.68 18.11 -10.97
N GLY A 216 5.51 18.27 -9.95
CA GLY A 216 5.38 19.37 -9.01
C GLY A 216 4.50 19.08 -7.80
N THR A 217 3.67 18.04 -7.84
CA THR A 217 2.89 17.57 -6.70
C THR A 217 3.77 17.00 -5.59
N TYR A 218 3.21 16.86 -4.38
CA TYR A 218 3.91 16.19 -3.28
C TYR A 218 4.15 14.71 -3.60
N LEU A 219 3.22 14.06 -4.29
CA LEU A 219 3.39 12.68 -4.77
C LEU A 219 4.63 12.56 -5.66
N ASP A 220 4.74 13.40 -6.69
CA ASP A 220 5.88 13.38 -7.62
C ASP A 220 7.23 13.63 -6.92
N LYS A 221 7.27 14.56 -5.97
CA LYS A 221 8.52 15.03 -5.35
C LYS A 221 9.01 14.20 -4.17
N GLU A 222 8.08 13.62 -3.40
CA GLU A 222 8.40 13.14 -2.05
C GLU A 222 8.00 11.68 -1.79
N LEU A 223 7.01 11.14 -2.54
CA LEU A 223 6.41 9.83 -2.26
C LEU A 223 6.60 8.82 -3.41
N LEU A 224 6.30 9.25 -4.64
CA LEU A 224 6.47 8.51 -5.89
C LEU A 224 7.60 9.14 -6.70
N VAL A 225 8.78 9.23 -6.07
CA VAL A 225 9.95 9.91 -6.63
C VAL A 225 10.48 9.16 -7.85
N LYS A 226 10.91 9.90 -8.88
CA LYS A 226 11.59 9.33 -10.04
C LYS A 226 12.85 8.56 -9.63
N ASP A 227 13.11 7.42 -10.26
CA ASP A 227 14.27 6.55 -9.98
C ASP A 227 14.29 6.04 -8.52
N GLY A 228 13.14 6.14 -7.83
CA GLY A 228 12.91 5.55 -6.51
C GLY A 228 12.70 4.05 -6.61
N GLU A 229 13.12 3.30 -5.59
CA GLU A 229 12.91 1.86 -5.57
C GLU A 229 11.40 1.55 -5.63
N GLY A 230 11.00 0.71 -6.58
CA GLY A 230 9.60 0.33 -6.80
C GLY A 230 8.68 1.38 -7.45
N THR A 231 9.11 2.64 -7.62
CA THR A 231 8.21 3.71 -8.10
C THR A 231 7.98 3.68 -9.60
N ASP A 232 9.01 3.40 -10.40
CA ASP A 232 8.95 3.43 -11.86
C ASP A 232 8.06 2.32 -12.47
N GLY A 233 7.74 1.31 -11.67
CA GLY A 233 6.82 0.23 -12.02
C GLY A 233 5.37 0.49 -11.61
N SER A 234 5.06 1.61 -10.95
CA SER A 234 3.70 1.91 -10.49
C SER A 234 2.85 2.57 -11.58
N ILE A 235 1.59 2.13 -11.72
CA ILE A 235 0.63 2.73 -12.67
C ILE A 235 0.45 4.24 -12.41
N PRO A 236 0.26 4.69 -11.14
CA PRO A 236 0.27 6.11 -10.77
C PRO A 236 1.44 6.90 -11.38
N ARG A 237 2.69 6.42 -11.21
CA ARG A 237 3.89 7.12 -11.67
C ARG A 237 4.02 7.12 -13.19
N VAL A 238 3.89 5.95 -13.81
CA VAL A 238 4.11 5.74 -15.25
C VAL A 238 3.20 6.66 -16.05
N TYR A 239 1.90 6.64 -15.74
CA TYR A 239 0.92 7.41 -16.51
C TYR A 239 0.88 8.89 -16.13
N SER A 240 1.18 9.26 -14.88
CA SER A 240 1.34 10.69 -14.54
C SER A 240 2.54 11.33 -15.23
N THR A 241 3.62 10.58 -15.40
CA THR A 241 4.82 11.02 -16.14
C THR A 241 4.49 11.18 -17.64
N LEU A 242 3.91 10.14 -18.26
CA LEU A 242 3.51 10.19 -19.66
C LEU A 242 2.55 11.35 -19.95
N ARG A 243 1.55 11.55 -19.09
CA ARG A 243 0.60 12.67 -19.19
C ARG A 243 1.31 14.02 -19.25
N ALA A 244 2.29 14.23 -18.38
CA ALA A 244 3.01 15.50 -18.31
C ALA A 244 3.94 15.73 -19.51
N GLU A 245 4.56 14.68 -20.02
CA GLU A 245 5.34 14.74 -21.28
C GLU A 245 4.43 15.09 -22.46
N LEU A 246 3.24 14.48 -22.54
CA LEU A 246 2.24 14.82 -23.55
C LEU A 246 1.77 16.27 -23.42
N GLU A 247 1.61 16.78 -22.20
CA GLU A 247 1.23 18.17 -21.95
C GLU A 247 2.30 19.15 -22.44
N ALA A 248 3.57 18.90 -22.10
CA ALA A 248 4.70 19.70 -22.61
C ALA A 248 4.80 19.66 -24.14
N ASP A 249 4.55 18.51 -24.75
CA ASP A 249 4.50 18.36 -26.20
C ASP A 249 3.35 19.14 -26.82
N VAL A 250 2.16 19.11 -26.23
CA VAL A 250 0.99 19.88 -26.68
C VAL A 250 1.29 21.37 -26.66
N GLU A 251 1.92 21.87 -25.60
CA GLU A 251 2.34 23.28 -25.50
C GLU A 251 3.30 23.65 -26.63
N LYS A 252 4.33 22.82 -26.85
CA LYS A 252 5.31 23.02 -27.91
C LYS A 252 4.68 22.99 -29.31
N LEU A 253 3.86 21.98 -29.61
CA LEU A 253 3.16 21.84 -30.89
C LEU A 253 2.23 23.03 -31.15
N THR A 254 1.55 23.51 -30.11
CA THR A 254 0.67 24.69 -30.20
C THR A 254 1.49 25.95 -30.50
N ALA A 255 2.62 26.14 -29.83
CA ALA A 255 3.53 27.27 -30.05
C ALA A 255 4.17 27.24 -31.45
N ASP A 256 4.54 26.07 -31.95
CA ASP A 256 5.14 25.91 -33.28
C ASP A 256 4.10 26.04 -34.40
N ALA A 257 2.88 25.53 -34.19
CA ALA A 257 1.78 25.74 -35.13
C ALA A 257 1.46 27.22 -35.35
N ALA A 258 1.61 28.06 -34.32
CA ALA A 258 1.42 29.51 -34.43
C ALA A 258 2.46 30.20 -35.34
N LYS A 259 3.62 29.58 -35.56
CA LYS A 259 4.70 30.07 -36.44
C LYS A 259 4.62 29.52 -37.86
N CYS A 260 3.77 28.51 -38.10
CA CYS A 260 3.67 27.79 -39.37
C CYS A 260 2.53 28.31 -40.26
N LYS A 261 2.63 28.07 -41.58
CA LYS A 261 1.50 28.25 -42.52
C LYS A 261 0.63 26.98 -42.53
N PRO A 262 -0.68 27.07 -42.84
CA PRO A 262 -1.61 25.93 -42.77
C PRO A 262 -1.13 24.63 -43.43
N TRP A 263 -0.61 24.70 -44.66
CA TRP A 263 -0.26 23.53 -45.47
C TRP A 263 1.18 23.54 -45.98
N ASN A 264 2.09 24.21 -45.28
CA ASN A 264 3.49 24.26 -45.73
C ASN A 264 4.18 22.91 -45.49
N PRO A 265 4.80 22.29 -46.53
CA PRO A 265 5.40 20.96 -46.44
C PRO A 265 6.59 20.87 -45.48
N LYS A 266 7.18 22.01 -45.06
CA LYS A 266 8.27 22.08 -44.07
C LYS A 266 7.80 22.44 -42.65
N CYS A 267 6.61 23.03 -42.51
CA CYS A 267 6.08 23.57 -41.24
C CYS A 267 4.56 23.74 -41.41
N SER A 268 3.80 22.67 -41.23
CA SER A 268 2.35 22.65 -41.46
C SER A 268 1.59 22.89 -40.16
N ALA A 269 0.95 24.06 -40.04
CA ALA A 269 0.16 24.37 -38.85
C ALA A 269 -1.04 23.42 -38.69
N VAL A 270 -1.59 22.87 -39.78
CA VAL A 270 -2.69 21.90 -39.71
C VAL A 270 -2.21 20.58 -39.12
N LEU A 271 -1.05 20.07 -39.56
CA LEU A 271 -0.51 18.81 -39.03
C LEU A 271 -0.13 18.93 -37.55
N LEU A 272 0.52 20.04 -37.16
CA LEU A 272 0.91 20.28 -35.77
C LEU A 272 -0.32 20.41 -34.85
N LYS A 273 -1.38 21.11 -35.30
CA LYS A 273 -2.64 21.20 -34.54
C LYS A 273 -3.36 19.86 -34.44
N ALA A 274 -3.34 19.05 -35.49
CA ALA A 274 -3.92 17.71 -35.46
C ALA A 274 -3.19 16.81 -34.45
N GLU A 275 -1.86 16.85 -34.44
CA GLU A 275 -1.05 16.13 -33.44
C GLU A 275 -1.33 16.62 -32.02
N ALA A 276 -1.38 17.94 -31.80
CA ALA A 276 -1.71 18.51 -30.49
C ALA A 276 -3.11 18.11 -30.00
N ASN A 277 -4.11 18.09 -30.89
CA ASN A 277 -5.47 17.66 -30.54
C ASN A 277 -5.53 16.18 -30.19
N TYR A 278 -4.79 15.34 -30.91
CA TYR A 278 -4.66 13.92 -30.59
C TYR A 278 -4.01 13.72 -29.21
N LYS A 279 -2.88 14.40 -28.92
CA LYS A 279 -2.23 14.32 -27.60
C LYS A 279 -3.11 14.85 -26.46
N LYS A 280 -3.95 15.87 -26.71
CA LYS A 280 -4.97 16.33 -25.74
C LYS A 280 -6.03 15.27 -25.45
N ALA A 281 -6.50 14.54 -26.46
CA ALA A 281 -7.42 13.43 -26.27
C ALA A 281 -6.75 12.33 -25.44
N TRP A 282 -5.50 11.98 -25.76
CA TRP A 282 -4.74 10.99 -25.00
C TRP A 282 -4.51 11.40 -23.53
N ILE A 283 -4.20 12.67 -23.25
CA ILE A 283 -4.14 13.19 -21.87
C ILE A 283 -5.46 12.96 -21.14
N LYS A 284 -6.60 13.18 -21.80
CA LYS A 284 -7.93 12.93 -21.23
C LYS A 284 -8.17 11.44 -20.97
N ASP A 285 -7.68 10.56 -21.82
CA ASP A 285 -7.78 9.11 -21.64
C ASP A 285 -6.94 8.67 -20.43
N ILE A 286 -5.74 9.25 -20.25
CA ILE A 286 -4.92 9.06 -19.04
C ILE A 286 -5.65 9.56 -17.79
N ASP A 287 -6.20 10.77 -17.81
CA ASP A 287 -6.92 11.35 -16.67
C ASP A 287 -8.15 10.50 -16.30
N THR A 288 -8.86 9.99 -17.30
CA THR A 288 -10.03 9.12 -17.09
C THR A 288 -9.62 7.76 -16.54
N GLY A 289 -8.57 7.16 -17.11
CA GLY A 289 -8.08 5.86 -16.68
C GLY A 289 -7.47 5.87 -15.28
N LEU A 290 -6.66 6.88 -14.93
CA LEU A 290 -6.13 7.03 -13.57
C LEU A 290 -7.23 7.25 -12.52
N LYS A 291 -8.34 7.90 -12.87
CA LYS A 291 -9.51 7.99 -11.98
C LYS A 291 -10.20 6.64 -11.83
N ALA A 292 -10.40 5.92 -12.94
CA ALA A 292 -10.99 4.58 -12.92
C ALA A 292 -10.13 3.59 -12.12
N TRP A 293 -8.79 3.77 -12.13
CA TRP A 293 -7.84 2.93 -11.40
C TRP A 293 -8.18 2.83 -9.91
N VAL A 294 -8.67 3.90 -9.28
CA VAL A 294 -9.06 3.88 -7.86
C VAL A 294 -10.12 2.80 -7.58
N THR A 295 -11.18 2.77 -8.39
CA THR A 295 -12.26 1.78 -8.23
C THR A 295 -11.84 0.38 -8.67
N THR A 296 -10.96 0.28 -9.68
CA THR A 296 -10.39 -0.99 -10.13
C THR A 296 -9.55 -1.62 -9.02
N SER A 297 -8.64 -0.85 -8.41
CA SER A 297 -7.79 -1.29 -7.31
C SER A 297 -8.59 -1.76 -6.11
N ASP A 298 -9.60 -0.99 -5.69
CA ASP A 298 -10.54 -1.37 -4.62
C ASP A 298 -11.20 -2.74 -4.89
N SER A 299 -11.71 -2.91 -6.12
CA SER A 299 -12.41 -4.12 -6.52
C SER A 299 -11.47 -5.33 -6.59
N VAL A 300 -10.25 -5.14 -7.09
CA VAL A 300 -9.20 -6.18 -7.14
C VAL A 300 -8.78 -6.59 -5.73
N ALA A 301 -8.52 -5.63 -4.84
CA ALA A 301 -8.11 -5.92 -3.46
C ALA A 301 -9.20 -6.69 -2.69
N LYS A 302 -10.48 -6.33 -2.87
CA LYS A 302 -11.61 -7.08 -2.27
C LYS A 302 -11.74 -8.50 -2.84
N ALA A 303 -11.59 -8.66 -4.15
CA ALA A 303 -11.61 -9.98 -4.78
C ALA A 303 -10.49 -10.89 -4.27
N LEU A 304 -9.28 -10.35 -4.11
CA LEU A 304 -8.11 -11.14 -3.70
C LEU A 304 -8.04 -11.36 -2.18
N PHE A 305 -8.34 -10.35 -1.37
CA PHE A 305 -7.90 -10.31 0.02
C PHE A 305 -9.00 -10.03 1.04
N PHE A 306 -10.12 -9.42 0.65
CA PHE A 306 -11.18 -9.00 1.57
C PHE A 306 -12.59 -9.32 1.04
N ASN A 307 -12.99 -10.58 1.19
CA ASN A 307 -14.31 -11.10 0.84
C ASN A 307 -14.83 -12.09 1.89
N ALA A 308 -16.15 -12.25 1.95
CA ALA A 308 -16.84 -13.08 2.94
C ALA A 308 -16.48 -14.57 2.83
N GLU A 309 -16.08 -15.02 1.64
CA GLU A 309 -15.61 -16.38 1.40
C GLU A 309 -14.21 -16.64 1.98
N LYS A 310 -13.49 -15.59 2.40
CA LYS A 310 -12.10 -15.59 2.90
C LYS A 310 -11.11 -16.30 1.97
N LYS A 311 -11.37 -16.24 0.66
CA LYS A 311 -10.57 -16.92 -0.37
C LYS A 311 -10.05 -15.92 -1.39
N THR A 312 -8.95 -16.29 -2.04
CA THR A 312 -8.39 -15.50 -3.13
C THR A 312 -9.17 -15.80 -4.41
N ASP A 313 -10.03 -14.87 -4.84
CA ASP A 313 -10.82 -14.99 -6.07
C ASP A 313 -10.04 -14.44 -7.27
N VAL A 314 -9.09 -15.27 -7.72
CA VAL A 314 -8.21 -15.04 -8.87
C VAL A 314 -9.02 -14.72 -10.14
N ASP A 315 -10.08 -15.48 -10.39
CA ASP A 315 -10.86 -15.38 -11.64
C ASP A 315 -11.60 -14.04 -11.69
N LYS A 316 -12.18 -13.61 -10.56
CA LYS A 316 -12.83 -12.29 -10.45
C LYS A 316 -11.82 -11.15 -10.56
N ALA A 317 -10.67 -11.25 -9.89
CA ALA A 317 -9.63 -10.23 -9.96
C ALA A 317 -9.10 -10.05 -11.39
N GLN A 318 -8.87 -11.16 -12.10
CA GLN A 318 -8.49 -11.15 -13.50
C GLN A 318 -9.57 -10.49 -14.37
N ALA A 319 -10.84 -10.86 -14.20
CA ALA A 319 -11.93 -10.24 -14.96
C ALA A 319 -12.05 -8.73 -14.76
N ILE A 320 -11.84 -8.24 -13.53
CA ILE A 320 -11.82 -6.79 -13.21
C ILE A 320 -10.67 -6.08 -13.93
N LEU A 321 -9.47 -6.67 -13.91
CA LEU A 321 -8.30 -6.12 -14.57
C LEU A 321 -8.43 -6.16 -16.10
N ASP A 322 -8.97 -7.24 -16.66
CA ASP A 322 -9.23 -7.35 -18.09
C ASP A 322 -10.23 -6.28 -18.56
N ASP A 323 -11.27 -6.00 -17.79
CA ASP A 323 -12.20 -4.89 -18.08
C ASP A 323 -11.49 -3.53 -18.05
N TYR A 324 -10.67 -3.27 -17.04
CA TYR A 324 -9.86 -2.04 -16.97
C TYR A 324 -8.88 -1.91 -18.13
N VAL A 325 -8.23 -3.01 -18.52
CA VAL A 325 -7.32 -3.04 -19.67
C VAL A 325 -8.06 -2.63 -20.93
N ASN A 326 -9.21 -3.26 -21.18
CA ASN A 326 -9.99 -3.04 -22.38
C ASN A 326 -10.64 -1.66 -22.46
N ARG A 327 -11.09 -1.09 -21.33
CA ARG A 327 -11.79 0.21 -21.29
C ARG A 327 -10.87 1.41 -21.13
N HIS A 328 -9.70 1.23 -20.51
CA HIS A 328 -8.85 2.35 -20.10
C HIS A 328 -7.40 2.13 -20.51
N LEU A 329 -6.75 1.05 -20.05
CA LEU A 329 -5.30 0.93 -20.22
C LEU A 329 -4.85 0.96 -21.68
N ILE A 330 -5.63 0.35 -22.59
CA ILE A 330 -5.33 0.37 -24.01
C ILE A 330 -5.29 1.81 -24.53
N SER A 331 -6.28 2.65 -24.24
CA SER A 331 -6.33 4.04 -24.73
C SER A 331 -5.35 4.97 -24.01
N MET A 332 -5.17 4.78 -22.70
CA MET A 332 -4.12 5.46 -21.92
C MET A 332 -2.71 5.24 -22.49
N SER A 333 -2.52 4.21 -23.32
CA SER A 333 -1.24 3.90 -23.95
C SER A 333 -1.06 4.47 -25.36
N GLY A 334 -2.01 5.27 -25.85
CA GLY A 334 -1.91 5.97 -27.15
C GLY A 334 -2.59 5.35 -28.38
N PRO A 335 -3.03 4.07 -28.43
CA PRO A 335 -3.99 3.65 -29.44
C PRO A 335 -5.17 4.64 -29.54
N PRO A 336 -5.51 5.11 -30.75
CA PRO A 336 -6.52 6.15 -30.89
C PRO A 336 -7.91 5.61 -30.52
N ASP A 337 -8.52 6.19 -29.48
CA ASP A 337 -9.96 6.08 -29.20
C ASP A 337 -10.76 6.90 -30.22
N ALA A 338 -10.58 6.62 -31.51
CA ALA A 338 -11.42 7.10 -32.61
C ALA A 338 -11.00 6.46 -33.95
N VAL A 339 -11.54 5.27 -34.22
CA VAL A 339 -11.89 4.89 -35.60
C VAL A 339 -13.16 5.66 -36.08
N GLY A 340 -13.66 6.64 -35.29
CA GLY A 340 -14.95 7.28 -35.54
C GLY A 340 -14.98 8.76 -35.97
N SER A 341 -13.94 9.59 -35.73
CA SER A 341 -14.12 11.06 -35.87
C SER A 341 -13.02 11.84 -36.60
N LEU A 342 -11.99 11.20 -37.17
CA LEU A 342 -11.02 11.87 -38.05
C LEU A 342 -10.69 11.02 -39.29
N ALA A 343 -11.61 11.01 -40.25
CA ALA A 343 -11.46 10.40 -41.56
C ALA A 343 -10.43 11.11 -42.50
N VAL A 344 -9.35 11.71 -41.97
CA VAL A 344 -8.35 12.44 -42.80
C VAL A 344 -6.90 12.30 -42.31
N LEU A 345 -6.47 11.14 -41.82
CA LEU A 345 -5.06 10.95 -41.43
C LEU A 345 -4.38 9.87 -42.29
N SER A 346 -3.58 10.34 -43.26
CA SER A 346 -2.67 9.50 -44.06
C SER A 346 -1.72 8.68 -43.18
N GLY A 347 -1.28 7.51 -43.65
CA GLY A 347 -0.43 6.56 -42.89
C GLY A 347 0.87 7.11 -42.29
N LYS A 348 1.34 8.28 -42.74
CA LYS A 348 2.50 8.98 -42.14
C LYS A 348 2.26 9.48 -40.72
N VAL A 349 0.99 9.72 -40.33
CA VAL A 349 0.65 10.24 -39.00
C VAL A 349 0.64 9.12 -37.95
N GLN A 350 0.23 7.90 -38.32
CA GLN A 350 0.36 6.73 -37.44
C GLN A 350 1.83 6.43 -37.09
N ASP A 351 2.75 6.53 -38.05
CA ASP A 351 4.18 6.30 -37.84
C ASP A 351 4.87 7.37 -36.98
N ILE A 352 4.34 8.60 -36.94
CA ILE A 352 4.82 9.68 -36.08
C ILE A 352 4.29 9.51 -34.65
N ILE A 353 3.03 9.08 -34.51
CA ILE A 353 2.35 8.85 -33.23
C ILE A 353 3.03 7.71 -32.44
N LEU A 354 3.38 6.60 -33.09
CA LEU A 354 4.08 5.49 -32.44
C LEU A 354 5.52 5.84 -32.00
N LYS A 355 6.14 6.87 -32.60
CA LYS A 355 7.48 7.36 -32.25
C LYS A 355 7.47 8.41 -31.13
N ALA A 356 6.30 8.82 -30.65
CA ALA A 356 6.15 9.87 -29.64
C ALA A 356 6.20 9.36 -28.19
N ILE A 357 6.19 8.05 -27.96
CA ILE A 357 6.40 7.47 -26.62
C ILE A 357 7.91 7.35 -26.40
N PRO A 358 8.49 7.96 -25.35
CA PRO A 358 9.89 7.72 -25.01
C PRO A 358 10.13 6.23 -24.78
N ASP A 359 11.22 5.69 -25.33
CA ASP A 359 11.56 4.26 -25.23
C ASP A 359 11.55 3.74 -23.77
N ALA A 360 11.88 4.60 -22.81
CA ALA A 360 11.87 4.31 -21.38
C ALA A 360 10.48 3.99 -20.81
N LEU A 361 9.41 4.52 -21.42
CA LEU A 361 8.02 4.28 -21.00
C LEU A 361 7.36 3.14 -21.80
N VAL A 362 7.92 2.78 -22.96
CA VAL A 362 7.37 1.75 -23.84
C VAL A 362 7.37 0.37 -23.19
N GLU A 363 8.47 -0.02 -22.53
CA GLU A 363 8.58 -1.37 -21.97
C GLU A 363 7.66 -1.60 -20.74
N PRO A 364 7.56 -0.68 -19.76
CA PRO A 364 6.57 -0.77 -18.69
C PRO A 364 5.13 -0.91 -19.24
N ILE A 365 4.76 -0.09 -20.23
CA ILE A 365 3.43 -0.15 -20.88
C ILE A 365 3.20 -1.51 -21.56
N LYS A 366 4.18 -2.04 -22.29
CA LYS A 366 4.09 -3.35 -22.94
C LYS A 366 3.98 -4.50 -21.94
N GLN A 367 4.66 -4.40 -20.79
CA GLN A 367 4.56 -5.41 -19.74
C GLN A 367 3.13 -5.44 -19.15
N PHE A 368 2.55 -4.28 -18.84
CA PHE A 368 1.17 -4.22 -18.35
C PHE A 368 0.15 -4.77 -19.34
N LYS A 369 0.32 -4.53 -20.65
CA LYS A 369 -0.61 -4.99 -21.68
C LYS A 369 -0.64 -6.51 -21.91
N ARG A 370 0.46 -7.22 -21.62
CA ARG A 370 0.59 -8.64 -22.01
C ARG A 370 -0.09 -9.60 -21.03
N ASN A 371 -0.04 -9.31 -19.74
CA ASN A 371 -0.81 -9.99 -18.71
C ASN A 371 -0.77 -9.16 -17.41
N LEU A 372 -1.61 -8.13 -17.31
CA LEU A 372 -1.63 -7.21 -16.16
C LEU A 372 -1.81 -7.98 -14.84
N TYR A 373 -2.67 -9.00 -14.85
CA TYR A 373 -2.92 -9.84 -13.69
C TYR A 373 -1.66 -10.60 -13.25
N ASP A 374 -1.01 -11.35 -14.14
CA ASP A 374 0.23 -12.06 -13.78
C ASP A 374 1.34 -11.11 -13.36
N VAL A 375 1.42 -9.92 -13.98
CA VAL A 375 2.39 -8.89 -13.58
C VAL A 375 2.10 -8.43 -12.16
N ILE A 376 0.86 -8.09 -11.83
CA ILE A 376 0.48 -7.69 -10.47
C ILE A 376 0.77 -8.84 -9.51
N ILE A 377 0.23 -10.03 -9.73
CA ILE A 377 0.41 -11.16 -8.81
C ILE A 377 1.87 -11.52 -8.64
N LYS A 378 2.65 -11.66 -9.71
CA LYS A 378 4.05 -12.06 -9.61
C LYS A 378 4.94 -10.97 -9.03
N ARG A 379 4.76 -9.71 -9.44
CA ARG A 379 5.57 -8.60 -8.93
C ARG A 379 5.22 -8.19 -7.52
N ALA A 380 4.00 -8.50 -7.11
CA ALA A 380 3.55 -8.22 -5.79
C ALA A 380 3.88 -9.45 -4.91
N THR A 381 3.48 -10.68 -5.21
CA THR A 381 3.69 -11.86 -4.32
C THR A 381 4.96 -12.69 -4.54
N GLY A 382 5.61 -12.56 -5.69
CA GLY A 382 6.71 -13.44 -6.07
C GLY A 382 6.28 -14.86 -6.44
N MET A 383 4.97 -15.14 -6.41
CA MET A 383 4.37 -16.43 -6.71
C MET A 383 3.62 -16.43 -8.03
N SER A 384 3.39 -17.62 -8.57
CA SER A 384 2.33 -17.81 -9.56
C SER A 384 0.94 -17.69 -8.92
N SER A 385 -0.06 -17.40 -9.73
CA SER A 385 -1.48 -17.34 -9.30
C SER A 385 -1.95 -18.64 -8.65
N ASP A 386 -1.48 -19.79 -9.14
CA ASP A 386 -1.80 -21.11 -8.57
C ASP A 386 -1.13 -21.33 -7.21
N GLU A 387 0.14 -20.93 -7.04
CA GLU A 387 0.84 -20.98 -5.75
C GLU A 387 0.16 -20.07 -4.73
N LEU A 388 -0.17 -18.83 -5.11
CA LEU A 388 -0.88 -17.89 -4.25
C LEU A 388 -2.23 -18.47 -3.81
N LYS A 389 -3.04 -18.96 -4.76
CA LYS A 389 -4.35 -19.57 -4.46
C LYS A 389 -4.20 -20.74 -3.50
N ARG A 390 -3.20 -21.59 -3.71
CA ARG A 390 -2.89 -22.76 -2.87
C ARG A 390 -2.55 -22.37 -1.43
N TYR A 391 -1.52 -21.54 -1.24
CA TYR A 391 -1.04 -21.18 0.10
C TYR A 391 -2.04 -20.29 0.86
N SER A 392 -2.81 -19.46 0.16
CA SER A 392 -3.79 -18.57 0.80
C SER A 392 -5.12 -19.24 1.13
N SER A 393 -5.57 -20.21 0.32
CA SER A 393 -6.89 -20.84 0.50
C SER A 393 -6.85 -22.12 1.34
N ASP A 394 -5.70 -22.80 1.42
CA ASP A 394 -5.53 -24.02 2.21
C ASP A 394 -4.20 -24.06 3.00
N PRO A 395 -3.89 -23.02 3.80
CA PRO A 395 -2.63 -22.94 4.54
C PRO A 395 -2.43 -24.11 5.52
N GLU A 396 -3.49 -24.69 6.06
CA GLU A 396 -3.42 -25.80 7.02
C GLU A 396 -2.70 -27.04 6.47
N THR A 397 -2.86 -27.29 5.18
CA THR A 397 -2.27 -28.44 4.47
C THR A 397 -0.77 -28.26 4.27
N TYR A 398 -0.31 -27.02 4.08
CA TYR A 398 1.09 -26.73 3.76
C TYR A 398 1.91 -26.25 4.96
N PHE A 399 1.26 -25.91 6.08
CA PHE A 399 1.90 -25.34 7.27
C PHE A 399 3.16 -26.10 7.70
N ASP A 400 3.02 -27.39 8.01
CA ASP A 400 4.16 -28.18 8.51
C ASP A 400 5.24 -28.37 7.44
N THR A 401 4.87 -28.44 6.16
CA THR A 401 5.82 -28.64 5.06
C THR A 401 6.72 -27.43 4.85
N GLU A 402 6.21 -26.22 5.07
CA GLU A 402 6.98 -24.99 4.85
C GLU A 402 7.56 -24.42 6.15
N MET A 403 6.83 -24.45 7.26
CA MET A 403 7.24 -23.78 8.51
C MET A 403 8.26 -24.58 9.35
N THR A 404 8.52 -25.85 9.01
CA THR A 404 9.51 -26.71 9.70
C THR A 404 10.88 -26.77 9.03
N LYS A 405 11.09 -26.01 7.95
CA LYS A 405 12.37 -25.92 7.21
C LYS A 405 12.72 -24.47 6.87
N GLY A 406 13.91 -24.21 6.32
CA GLY A 406 14.29 -22.89 5.83
C GLY A 406 14.63 -21.86 6.94
N PRO A 407 14.68 -20.56 6.61
CA PRO A 407 15.08 -19.51 7.56
C PRO A 407 13.95 -19.17 8.57
N GLY A 408 14.30 -18.53 9.68
CA GLY A 408 13.36 -18.20 10.76
C GLY A 408 13.19 -19.31 11.80
N GLN A 409 12.40 -19.03 12.84
CA GLN A 409 12.08 -20.00 13.88
C GLN A 409 11.22 -21.12 13.30
N LEU A 410 11.73 -22.35 13.39
CA LEU A 410 11.01 -23.53 12.92
C LEU A 410 9.90 -23.89 13.88
N ILE A 411 8.70 -24.10 13.35
CA ILE A 411 7.52 -24.44 14.14
C ILE A 411 6.57 -25.32 13.33
N ASN A 412 5.92 -26.27 14.00
CA ASN A 412 4.83 -27.05 13.41
C ASN A 412 3.49 -26.47 13.85
N ARG A 413 2.43 -26.81 13.13
CA ARG A 413 1.07 -26.28 13.32
C ARG A 413 0.56 -26.52 14.74
N GLY A 414 0.80 -27.73 15.29
CA GLY A 414 0.36 -28.07 16.64
C GLY A 414 0.94 -27.14 17.70
N LYS A 415 2.26 -26.91 17.66
CA LYS A 415 2.93 -25.97 18.57
C LYS A 415 2.56 -24.53 18.29
N PHE A 416 2.37 -24.16 17.02
CA PHE A 416 1.94 -22.80 16.68
C PHE A 416 0.56 -22.50 17.29
N ASP A 417 -0.39 -23.42 17.14
CA ASP A 417 -1.72 -23.29 17.72
C ASP A 417 -1.68 -23.19 19.25
N THR A 418 -0.95 -24.08 19.92
CA THR A 418 -0.95 -24.13 21.39
C THR A 418 -0.10 -23.05 22.04
N ASP A 419 1.09 -22.79 21.49
CA ASP A 419 2.11 -21.99 22.18
C ASP A 419 2.09 -20.53 21.72
N MET A 420 1.68 -20.26 20.47
CA MET A 420 1.69 -18.92 19.88
C MET A 420 0.29 -18.32 19.78
N LEU A 421 -0.70 -19.12 19.38
CA LEU A 421 -2.10 -18.68 19.26
C LEU A 421 -2.94 -18.98 20.52
N PHE A 422 -2.39 -19.74 21.48
CA PHE A 422 -3.06 -20.15 22.72
C PHE A 422 -4.43 -20.81 22.48
N MET A 423 -4.57 -21.53 21.37
CA MET A 423 -5.79 -22.22 20.98
C MET A 423 -5.87 -23.59 21.64
N LYS A 424 -7.07 -23.95 22.09
CA LYS A 424 -7.42 -25.32 22.47
C LYS A 424 -7.82 -26.13 21.23
N PRO A 425 -7.75 -27.47 21.27
CA PRO A 425 -8.11 -28.31 20.11
C PRO A 425 -9.53 -28.10 19.56
N ALA A 426 -10.47 -27.63 20.38
CA ALA A 426 -11.85 -27.36 19.97
C ALA A 426 -12.05 -25.94 19.41
N ASP A 427 -11.07 -25.04 19.59
CA ASP A 427 -11.19 -23.65 19.19
C ASP A 427 -11.05 -23.54 17.68
N LYS A 428 -11.96 -22.76 17.07
CA LYS A 428 -11.89 -22.43 15.64
C LYS A 428 -11.19 -21.10 15.39
N THR A 429 -11.23 -20.21 16.38
CA THR A 429 -10.72 -18.85 16.31
C THR A 429 -9.91 -18.52 17.56
N ILE A 430 -8.96 -17.61 17.43
CA ILE A 430 -8.18 -17.05 18.53
C ILE A 430 -9.03 -16.10 19.36
N ASP A 431 -8.70 -16.01 20.65
CA ASP A 431 -8.98 -14.84 21.46
C ASP A 431 -7.79 -13.88 21.32
N TYR A 432 -8.02 -12.72 20.70
CA TYR A 432 -6.96 -11.76 20.43
C TYR A 432 -6.27 -11.27 21.71
N LYS A 433 -6.97 -11.32 22.86
CA LYS A 433 -6.40 -10.89 24.14
C LYS A 433 -5.29 -11.81 24.66
N ASN A 434 -5.19 -13.03 24.13
CA ASN A 434 -4.14 -13.98 24.53
C ASN A 434 -2.97 -14.00 23.53
N VAL A 435 -3.11 -13.41 22.35
CA VAL A 435 -2.08 -13.42 21.31
C VAL A 435 -1.41 -12.05 21.29
N GLY A 436 -0.20 -11.95 21.84
CA GLY A 436 0.43 -10.64 22.12
C GLY A 436 0.48 -9.68 20.93
N ALA A 437 0.87 -10.14 19.74
CA ALA A 437 0.88 -9.29 18.55
C ALA A 437 -0.52 -8.79 18.13
N ALA A 438 -1.57 -9.60 18.34
CA ALA A 438 -2.95 -9.23 18.06
C ALA A 438 -3.51 -8.27 19.13
N TYR A 439 -3.25 -8.56 20.40
CA TYR A 439 -3.57 -7.68 21.53
C TYR A 439 -2.93 -6.31 21.34
N ASP A 440 -1.63 -6.27 21.05
CA ASP A 440 -0.88 -5.03 20.85
C ASP A 440 -1.37 -4.24 19.64
N THR A 441 -1.78 -4.92 18.56
CA THR A 441 -2.45 -4.30 17.42
C THR A 441 -3.73 -3.58 17.86
N VAL A 442 -4.56 -4.22 18.69
CA VAL A 442 -5.79 -3.59 19.21
C VAL A 442 -5.46 -2.41 20.11
N VAL A 443 -4.50 -2.54 21.01
CA VAL A 443 -4.08 -1.45 21.90
C VAL A 443 -3.55 -0.27 21.09
N MET A 444 -2.69 -0.50 20.10
CA MET A 444 -2.17 0.57 19.26
C MET A 444 -3.25 1.22 18.40
N SER A 445 -4.21 0.42 17.91
CA SER A 445 -5.40 0.94 17.23
C SER A 445 -6.17 1.89 18.16
N LYS A 446 -6.38 1.54 19.43
CA LYS A 446 -7.01 2.44 20.42
C LYS A 446 -6.20 3.72 20.62
N LEU A 447 -4.88 3.61 20.78
CA LEU A 447 -3.99 4.78 20.96
C LEU A 447 -3.99 5.72 19.76
N LEU A 448 -4.22 5.21 18.56
CA LEU A 448 -4.36 6.01 17.34
C LEU A 448 -5.65 6.83 17.35
N LEU A 449 -6.73 6.33 17.96
CA LEU A 449 -8.01 7.04 18.06
C LEU A 449 -7.97 8.21 19.05
N LEU A 450 -7.01 8.21 19.96
CA LEU A 450 -6.87 9.22 21.00
C LEU A 450 -6.38 10.57 20.46
N SER A 451 -6.84 11.65 21.10
CA SER A 451 -6.21 12.95 20.93
C SER A 451 -4.79 12.95 21.51
N LYS A 452 -3.95 13.90 21.05
CA LYS A 452 -2.61 14.11 21.62
C LYS A 452 -2.63 14.29 23.14
N ASP A 453 -3.63 15.01 23.65
CA ASP A 453 -3.77 15.28 25.08
C ASP A 453 -4.18 14.02 25.85
N SER A 454 -5.08 13.21 25.28
CA SER A 454 -5.46 11.91 25.86
C SER A 454 -4.27 10.93 25.94
N VAL A 455 -3.43 10.88 24.91
CA VAL A 455 -2.17 10.08 24.94
C VAL A 455 -1.23 10.63 26.02
N ASN A 456 -1.09 11.95 26.12
CA ASN A 456 -0.24 12.56 27.15
C ASN A 456 -0.75 12.35 28.57
N GLN A 457 -2.07 12.27 28.75
CA GLN A 457 -2.70 11.87 30.01
C GLN A 457 -2.35 10.42 30.35
N LEU A 458 -2.47 9.49 29.40
CA LEU A 458 -2.03 8.10 29.58
C LEU A 458 -0.56 8.02 29.98
N MET A 459 0.32 8.77 29.32
CA MET A 459 1.75 8.80 29.68
C MET A 459 1.95 9.28 31.12
N ALA A 460 1.18 10.27 31.58
CA ALA A 460 1.23 10.75 32.96
C ALA A 460 0.73 9.69 33.96
N ASP A 461 -0.36 9.00 33.64
CA ASP A 461 -0.95 7.93 34.48
C ASP A 461 -0.04 6.68 34.57
N LEU A 462 0.79 6.47 33.56
CA LEU A 462 1.88 5.48 33.56
C LEU A 462 3.13 5.95 34.35
N GLY A 463 3.17 7.21 34.78
CA GLY A 463 4.29 7.82 35.49
C GLY A 463 5.45 8.25 34.58
N SER A 464 5.22 8.34 33.27
CA SER A 464 6.23 8.75 32.29
C SER A 464 6.32 10.26 32.15
N LYS A 465 7.54 10.75 31.88
CA LYS A 465 7.80 12.17 31.56
C LYS A 465 7.73 12.46 30.07
N ASP A 466 7.74 11.42 29.24
CA ASP A 466 7.69 11.56 27.79
C ASP A 466 6.30 12.04 27.36
N ARG A 467 6.27 12.85 26.30
CA ARG A 467 5.04 13.40 25.73
C ARG A 467 5.02 13.18 24.24
N LEU A 468 3.85 12.80 23.72
CA LEU A 468 3.64 12.71 22.29
C LEU A 468 3.82 14.11 21.70
N GLU A 469 4.69 14.23 20.70
CA GLU A 469 4.95 15.50 20.01
C GLU A 469 4.09 15.65 18.76
N LYS A 470 3.96 14.55 18.02
CA LYS A 470 3.18 14.44 16.79
C LYS A 470 1.68 14.51 17.07
N PRO A 471 0.85 14.85 16.06
CA PRO A 471 -0.60 14.96 16.25
C PRO A 471 -1.30 13.61 16.43
N ASN A 472 -0.64 12.50 16.12
CA ASN A 472 -1.17 11.15 16.26
C ASN A 472 -0.05 10.19 16.72
N SER A 473 -0.42 9.15 17.47
CA SER A 473 0.51 8.20 18.08
C SER A 473 1.22 7.27 17.08
N MET A 474 0.69 7.13 15.86
CA MET A 474 1.29 6.35 14.77
C MET A 474 2.29 7.13 13.89
N LEU A 475 2.55 8.41 14.19
CA LEU A 475 3.40 9.26 13.37
C LEU A 475 4.78 9.47 13.99
N GLY A 476 5.77 9.64 13.11
CA GLY A 476 7.14 10.08 13.42
C GLY A 476 8.16 8.97 13.64
N PHE A 477 7.83 7.69 13.41
CA PHE A 477 8.75 6.61 13.76
C PHE A 477 8.77 5.36 12.86
N ILE A 478 7.71 5.08 12.11
CA ILE A 478 7.64 3.87 11.24
C ILE A 478 8.40 4.09 9.94
N LYS A 479 9.47 3.33 9.72
CA LYS A 479 10.30 3.42 8.51
C LYS A 479 9.81 2.52 7.39
N THR A 480 9.19 1.40 7.71
CA THR A 480 8.72 0.39 6.75
C THR A 480 7.51 -0.32 7.36
N LEU A 481 6.64 -0.93 6.58
CA LEU A 481 5.62 -1.83 7.12
C LEU A 481 6.15 -3.25 7.27
N ASP A 482 7.06 -3.69 6.41
CA ASP A 482 7.64 -5.05 6.44
C ASP A 482 8.63 -5.31 7.60
N GLY A 483 9.03 -4.25 8.31
CA GLY A 483 10.15 -4.29 9.25
C GLY A 483 9.78 -4.72 10.68
N ASP A 484 10.81 -5.15 11.41
CA ASP A 484 10.72 -5.61 12.79
C ASP A 484 10.90 -4.50 13.83
N ASN A 485 10.23 -4.66 14.97
CA ASN A 485 10.56 -3.95 16.22
C ASN A 485 10.58 -2.41 16.07
N GLN A 486 9.72 -1.86 15.23
CA GLN A 486 9.64 -0.41 14.99
C GLN A 486 8.89 0.34 16.09
N GLN A 487 8.10 -0.38 16.89
CA GLN A 487 7.45 0.13 18.08
C GLN A 487 8.44 0.65 19.14
N ALA A 488 9.75 0.47 18.96
CA ALA A 488 10.80 1.12 19.75
C ALA A 488 10.79 2.65 19.61
N GLY A 489 10.38 3.16 18.45
CA GLY A 489 10.34 4.60 18.15
C GLY A 489 9.04 5.29 18.60
N MET A 490 7.99 4.49 18.86
CA MET A 490 6.71 4.94 19.41
C MET A 490 6.89 5.60 20.77
N ILE A 491 6.02 6.55 21.12
CA ILE A 491 6.08 7.27 22.40
C ILE A 491 6.10 6.33 23.63
N LEU A 492 5.26 5.29 23.69
CA LEU A 492 5.30 4.31 24.79
C LEU A 492 6.54 3.42 24.73
N GLY A 493 7.10 3.16 23.53
CA GLY A 493 8.28 2.31 23.34
C GLY A 493 9.59 2.96 23.83
N ARG A 494 9.61 4.28 24.03
CA ARG A 494 10.76 5.02 24.56
C ARG A 494 10.97 4.82 26.07
N ASP A 495 9.91 4.41 26.78
CA ASP A 495 9.94 4.11 28.21
C ASP A 495 9.51 2.67 28.46
N CYS A 496 10.49 1.78 28.67
CA CYS A 496 10.25 0.36 28.87
C CYS A 496 9.37 0.01 30.06
N ARG A 497 9.32 0.87 31.09
CA ARG A 497 8.43 0.65 32.23
C ARG A 497 6.98 0.89 31.81
N SER A 498 6.74 1.95 31.05
CA SER A 498 5.42 2.28 30.51
C SER A 498 4.98 1.26 29.46
N TYR A 499 5.87 0.90 28.53
CA TYR A 499 5.60 -0.09 27.48
C TYR A 499 5.07 -1.42 28.05
N ARG A 500 5.79 -2.02 29.01
CA ARG A 500 5.42 -3.33 29.58
C ARG A 500 4.15 -3.34 30.43
N GLN A 501 3.65 -2.16 30.81
CA GLN A 501 2.36 -2.06 31.50
C GLN A 501 1.18 -2.05 30.52
N VAL A 502 1.43 -1.86 29.23
CA VAL A 502 0.40 -1.64 28.21
C VAL A 502 0.43 -2.71 27.13
N PHE A 503 1.62 -3.13 26.70
CA PHE A 503 1.83 -4.05 25.58
C PHE A 503 2.35 -5.42 26.05
N MET A 504 1.81 -6.47 25.43
CA MET A 504 2.09 -7.86 25.75
C MET A 504 3.30 -8.33 24.96
N ARG A 505 4.23 -9.03 25.63
CA ARG A 505 5.37 -9.62 24.93
C ARG A 505 4.93 -10.76 23.99
N PHE A 506 5.54 -10.82 22.81
CA PHE A 506 5.29 -11.87 21.82
C PHE A 506 6.57 -12.32 21.09
N ALA A 507 6.46 -13.39 20.28
CA ALA A 507 7.59 -13.93 19.52
C ALA A 507 8.13 -12.90 18.51
N GLY A 508 9.45 -12.81 18.36
CA GLY A 508 10.11 -11.82 17.49
C GLY A 508 10.34 -10.44 18.12
N GLU A 509 9.62 -10.10 19.19
CA GLU A 509 9.82 -8.85 19.90
C GLU A 509 11.14 -8.84 20.69
N ARG A 510 11.91 -7.77 20.51
CA ARG A 510 13.23 -7.52 21.11
C ARG A 510 13.30 -6.21 21.90
N ILE A 511 12.23 -5.44 21.90
CA ILE A 511 12.17 -4.15 22.60
C ILE A 511 11.97 -4.43 24.08
N CYS A 512 12.61 -3.62 24.92
CA CYS A 512 12.50 -3.72 26.37
C CYS A 512 12.69 -5.16 26.86
N PRO A 513 13.90 -5.76 26.68
CA PRO A 513 14.18 -7.13 27.11
C PRO A 513 14.10 -7.25 28.64
N PRO A 514 13.55 -8.35 29.19
CA PRO A 514 13.35 -8.50 30.64
C PRO A 514 14.64 -8.16 31.38
N THR A 515 14.51 -7.34 32.42
CA THR A 515 15.61 -7.11 33.34
C THR A 515 15.93 -8.44 34.00
N PRO A 516 17.21 -8.89 33.96
CA PRO A 516 17.61 -10.19 34.49
C PRO A 516 17.30 -10.37 35.97
#